data_AF-A0A494SV40-F1
#
_entry.id   AF-A0A494SV40-F1
#
_cell.length_a   1.000
_cell.length_b   1.000
_cell.length_c   1.000
_cell.angle_alpha   90.00
_cell.angle_beta   90.00
_cell.angle_gamma   90.00
#
_symmetry.space_group_name_H-M   'P 1'
#
loop_
_entity.id
_entity.type
_entity.pdbx_description
1 polymer ?
#
loop_
_entity_poly.entity_id
_entity_poly.type
_entity_poly.pdbx_seq_one_letter_code
_entity_poly.pdbx_strand_id
1 'polypeptide(L)'
;MQANFIKGHLLAARHGLGIAPLPSYIGEPDPTLIRVLPEHFSVDRTFWIAAPRELVGLARVRAVDELLSAVVKDAPHLSASL
;
A
#
# COMPACT_ATOMS: atom_id res chain seq x y z
N MET A 1 -11.33 14.25 -14.05
CA MET A 1 -9.85 14.14 -14.13
C MET A 1 -9.47 12.76 -13.60
N GLN A 2 -8.91 11.88 -14.43
CA GLN A 2 -8.40 10.58 -13.98
C GLN A 2 -6.90 10.70 -13.72
N ALA A 3 -6.44 10.29 -12.54
CA ALA A 3 -5.02 10.24 -12.20
C ALA A 3 -4.51 8.79 -12.24
N ASN A 4 -3.34 8.56 -12.82
CA ASN A 4 -2.75 7.20 -12.92
C ASN A 4 -1.77 6.91 -11.77
N PHE A 5 -1.72 7.76 -10.74
CA PHE A 5 -0.83 7.64 -9.59
C PHE A 5 -1.59 7.96 -8.31
N ILE A 6 -1.23 7.26 -7.22
CA ILE A 6 -2.03 7.25 -5.99
C ILE A 6 -2.18 8.62 -5.32
N LYS A 7 -1.16 9.49 -5.40
CA LYS A 7 -1.23 10.84 -4.82
C LYS A 7 -2.30 11.70 -5.49
N GLY A 8 -2.55 11.52 -6.79
CA GLY A 8 -3.58 12.27 -7.50
C GLY A 8 -4.98 11.90 -7.02
N HIS A 9 -5.23 10.61 -6.77
CA HIS A 9 -6.47 10.13 -6.16
C HIS A 9 -6.65 10.67 -4.73
N LEU A 10 -5.58 10.64 -3.92
CA LEU A 10 -5.60 11.18 -2.56
C LEU A 10 -6.00 12.66 -2.55
N LEU A 11 -5.32 13.49 -3.35
CA LEU A 11 -5.61 14.92 -3.40
C LEU A 11 -7.01 15.21 -3.93
N ALA A 12 -7.48 14.46 -4.94
CA ALA A 12 -8.83 14.62 -5.46
C ALA A 12 -9.90 14.35 -4.38
N ALA A 13 -9.73 13.27 -3.61
CA ALA A 13 -10.64 12.95 -2.50
C ALA A 13 -10.58 14.02 -1.39
N ARG A 14 -9.37 14.44 -0.98
CA ARG A 14 -9.18 15.45 0.08
C ARG A 14 -9.77 16.82 -0.28
N HIS A 15 -9.77 17.18 -1.56
CA HIS A 15 -10.33 18.45 -2.04
C HIS A 15 -11.80 18.33 -2.50
N GLY A 16 -12.48 17.23 -2.18
CA GLY A 16 -13.91 17.08 -2.42
C GLY A 16 -14.30 16.90 -3.89
N LEU A 17 -13.38 16.46 -4.75
CA LEU A 17 -13.67 16.18 -6.16
C LEU A 17 -14.41 14.84 -6.36
N GLY A 18 -14.63 14.07 -5.30
CA GLY A 18 -15.41 12.83 -5.30
C GLY A 18 -14.82 11.75 -4.40
N ILE A 19 -15.21 10.51 -4.66
CA ILE A 19 -14.67 9.31 -4.00
C ILE A 19 -13.50 8.74 -4.81
N ALA A 20 -12.50 8.16 -4.12
CA ALA A 20 -11.37 7.52 -4.77
C ALA A 20 -10.97 6.23 -4.05
N PRO A 21 -10.57 5.17 -4.77
CA PRO A 21 -9.97 4.00 -4.16
C PRO A 21 -8.57 4.38 -3.66
N LEU A 22 -8.33 4.17 -2.36
CA LEU A 22 -7.05 4.42 -1.70
C LEU A 22 -6.62 3.17 -0.95
N PRO A 23 -5.34 2.77 -0.99
CA PRO A 23 -4.81 1.78 -0.06
C PRO A 23 -5.07 2.24 1.38
N SER A 24 -5.44 1.30 2.26
CA SER A 24 -5.75 1.57 3.67
C SER A 24 -4.61 2.31 4.37
N TYR A 25 -3.35 1.92 4.11
CA TYR A 25 -2.15 2.57 4.66
C TYR A 25 -1.94 4.04 4.22
N ILE A 26 -2.69 4.53 3.24
CA ILE A 26 -2.69 5.95 2.81
C ILE A 26 -3.96 6.65 3.28
N GLY A 27 -5.12 6.01 3.10
CA GLY A 27 -6.41 6.63 3.37
C GLY A 27 -6.77 6.70 4.85
N GLU A 28 -6.57 5.61 5.60
CA GLU A 28 -7.00 5.50 7.00
C GLU A 28 -6.23 6.45 7.95
N PRO A 29 -4.92 6.70 7.77
CA PRO A 29 -4.22 7.67 8.60
C PRO A 29 -4.61 9.14 8.37
N ASP A 30 -5.32 9.47 7.30
CA ASP A 30 -5.70 10.85 6.98
C ASP A 30 -7.05 11.21 7.64
N PRO A 31 -7.06 12.06 8.69
CA PRO A 31 -8.29 12.39 9.42
C PRO A 31 -9.25 13.27 8.60
N THR A 32 -8.82 13.77 7.44
CA THR A 32 -9.66 14.57 6.53
C THR A 32 -10.48 13.70 5.58
N LEU A 33 -10.29 12.38 5.62
CA LEU A 33 -10.99 11.42 4.78
C LEU A 33 -11.88 10.50 5.61
N ILE A 34 -12.94 9.99 4.98
CA ILE A 34 -13.83 8.99 5.56
C ILE A 34 -13.99 7.80 4.61
N ARG A 35 -14.02 6.59 5.15
CA ARG A 35 -14.30 5.37 4.37
C ARG A 35 -15.80 5.23 4.14
N VAL A 36 -16.22 5.16 2.88
CA VAL A 36 -17.65 5.28 2.50
C VAL A 36 -18.31 3.97 2.02
N LEU A 37 -17.56 2.91 1.73
CA LEU A 37 -18.08 1.62 1.24
C LEU A 37 -17.39 0.40 1.90
N PRO A 38 -17.29 0.34 3.24
CA PRO A 38 -16.50 -0.70 3.91
C PRO A 38 -16.97 -2.14 3.63
N GLU A 39 -18.28 -2.35 3.45
CA GLU A 39 -18.87 -3.68 3.23
C GLU A 39 -18.96 -4.07 1.74
N HIS A 40 -18.81 -3.12 0.83
CA HIS A 40 -19.05 -3.32 -0.60
C HIS A 40 -17.77 -3.34 -1.43
N PHE A 41 -16.66 -2.82 -0.88
CA PHE A 41 -15.40 -2.70 -1.61
C PHE A 41 -14.21 -2.89 -0.69
N SER A 42 -13.45 -3.95 -0.97
CA SER A 42 -12.11 -4.19 -0.45
C SER A 42 -11.28 -4.85 -1.56
N VAL A 43 -10.00 -4.48 -1.66
CA VAL A 43 -9.07 -5.06 -2.61
C VAL A 43 -7.76 -5.34 -1.92
N ASP A 44 -7.41 -6.62 -1.82
CA ASP A 44 -6.12 -7.05 -1.31
C ASP A 44 -5.06 -7.00 -2.41
N ARG A 45 -3.85 -6.58 -2.03
CA ARG A 45 -2.71 -6.46 -2.95
C ARG A 45 -1.52 -7.20 -2.39
N THR A 46 -0.99 -8.12 -3.17
CA THR A 46 0.27 -8.79 -2.89
C THR A 46 1.43 -7.95 -3.43
N PHE A 47 2.36 -7.60 -2.56
CA PHE A 47 3.63 -6.98 -2.94
C PHE A 47 4.72 -8.04 -3.00
N TRP A 48 5.60 -7.93 -3.99
CA TRP A 48 6.70 -8.87 -4.19
C TRP A 48 8.02 -8.11 -4.15
N ILE A 49 9.03 -8.72 -3.53
CA ILE A 49 10.42 -8.28 -3.65
C ILE A 49 11.00 -9.00 -4.87
N ALA A 50 11.53 -8.24 -5.82
CA ALA A 50 12.15 -8.77 -7.03
C ALA A 50 13.62 -8.37 -7.06
N ALA A 51 14.50 -9.36 -7.22
CA ALA A 51 15.93 -9.17 -7.42
C ALA A 51 16.44 -10.10 -8.53
N PRO A 52 17.46 -9.69 -9.32
CA PRO A 52 18.11 -10.57 -10.28
C PRO A 52 18.61 -11.85 -9.60
N ARG A 53 18.43 -13.00 -10.26
CA ARG A 53 18.69 -14.33 -9.67
C ARG A 53 20.13 -14.47 -9.16
N GLU A 54 21.08 -13.86 -9.86
CA GLU A 54 22.50 -13.89 -9.54
C GLU A 54 22.82 -13.12 -8.25
N LEU A 55 21.96 -12.16 -7.87
CA LEU A 55 22.16 -11.30 -6.72
C LEU A 55 21.47 -11.80 -5.45
N VAL A 56 20.46 -12.68 -5.56
CA VAL A 56 19.71 -13.24 -4.40
C VAL A 56 20.62 -13.95 -3.40
N GLY A 57 21.76 -14.50 -3.85
CA GLY A 57 22.74 -15.13 -2.98
C GLY A 57 23.58 -14.16 -2.15
N LEU A 58 23.66 -12.88 -2.53
CA LEU A 58 24.53 -11.91 -1.87
C LEU A 58 23.99 -11.51 -0.51
N ALA A 59 24.86 -11.48 0.50
CA ALA A 59 24.50 -11.14 1.88
C ALA A 59 23.72 -9.81 1.99
N ARG A 60 24.13 -8.78 1.24
CA ARG A 60 23.44 -7.48 1.23
C ARG A 60 22.00 -7.54 0.69
N VAL A 61 21.72 -8.43 -0.26
CA VAL A 61 20.38 -8.57 -0.85
C VAL A 61 19.47 -9.30 0.14
N ARG A 62 19.97 -10.38 0.75
CA ARG A 62 19.26 -11.08 1.84
C ARG A 62 18.96 -10.16 3.01
N ALA A 63 19.91 -9.33 3.42
CA ALA A 63 19.70 -8.39 4.51
C ALA A 63 18.57 -7.38 4.23
N VAL A 64 18.44 -6.90 2.98
CA VAL A 64 17.33 -6.00 2.59
C VAL A 64 16.00 -6.75 2.58
N ASP A 65 15.98 -7.98 2.05
CA ASP A 65 14.78 -8.83 2.02
C ASP A 65 14.27 -9.15 3.43
N GLU A 66 15.17 -9.55 4.33
CA GLU A 66 14.88 -9.78 5.75
C GLU A 66 14.38 -8.50 6.44
N LEU A 67 15.02 -7.36 6.19
CA LEU A 67 14.61 -6.07 6.74
C LEU A 67 13.21 -5.67 6.29
N LEU A 68 12.93 -5.74 4.97
CA LEU A 68 11.63 -5.39 4.42
C LEU A 68 10.54 -6.33 4.94
N SER A 69 10.82 -7.62 5.02
CA SER A 69 9.91 -8.62 5.57
C SER A 69 9.57 -8.33 7.04
N ALA A 70 10.58 -7.98 7.84
CA ALA A 70 10.37 -7.60 9.24
C ALA A 70 9.53 -6.32 9.38
N VAL A 71 9.82 -5.28 8.60
CA VAL A 71 9.05 -4.01 8.62
C VAL A 71 7.59 -4.23 8.21
N VAL A 72 7.33 -5.07 7.20
CA VAL A 72 5.97 -5.32 6.72
C VAL A 72 5.18 -6.19 7.69
N LYS A 73 5.81 -7.15 8.38
CA LYS A 73 5.15 -8.04 9.34
C LYS A 73 4.42 -7.28 10.44
N ASP A 74 4.99 -6.17 10.91
CA ASP A 74 4.44 -5.36 12.00
C ASP A 74 3.56 -4.18 11.50
N ALA A 75 3.37 -4.04 10.18
CA ALA A 75 2.62 -2.94 9.60
C ALA A 75 1.10 -3.26 9.53
N PRO A 76 0.25 -2.55 10.29
CA PRO A 76 -1.18 -2.89 10.45
C PRO A 76 -1.99 -2.93 9.15
N HIS A 77 -1.57 -2.15 8.16
CA HIS A 77 -2.28 -1.96 6.90
C HIS A 77 -1.66 -2.75 5.72
N LEU A 78 -0.58 -3.49 5.95
CA LEU A 78 0.15 -4.24 4.92
C LEU A 78 0.18 -5.75 5.20
N SER A 79 -0.39 -6.21 6.31
CA SER A 79 -0.56 -7.62 6.58
C SER A 79 -1.60 -8.24 5.65
N ALA A 80 -1.33 -9.45 5.15
CA ALA A 80 -2.33 -10.23 4.45
C ALA A 80 -3.48 -10.56 5.42
N SER A 81 -4.71 -10.21 5.05
CA SER A 81 -5.90 -10.80 5.66
C SER A 81 -5.93 -12.28 5.25
N LEU A 82 -5.52 -13.17 6.16
CA LEU A 82 -5.72 -14.62 6.02
C LEU A 82 -7.13 -14.99 6.47
#